data_AF-A0A1H5S5F6-F1
#
_entry.id   AF-A0A1H5S5F6-F1
#
_cell.length_a   1.000
_cell.length_b   1.000
_cell.length_c   1.000
_cell.angle_alpha   90.00
_cell.angle_beta   90.00
_cell.angle_gamma   90.00
#
_symmetry.space_group_name_H-M   'P 1'
#
loop_
_entity.id
_entity.type
_entity.pdbx_description
1 polymer ?
#
loop_
_entity_poly.entity_id
_entity_poly.type
_entity_poly.pdbx_seq_one_letter_code
_entity_poly.pdbx_strand_id
1 'polypeptide(L)'
;MDKEIYSIEGIDIEVEKTDKTDADAVRRKMAYAFKMIRAQSGMNRKDFSAWLGIPYRTMQEWELGRRAMPEYVLRLIAYKVQMEKERGNL
;
A
#
# COMPACT_ATOMS: atom_id res chain seq x y z
N MET A 1 0.16 17.49 -13.36
CA MET A 1 -0.91 16.66 -12.78
C MET A 1 -1.06 17.08 -11.33
N ASP A 2 -2.28 17.39 -10.89
CA ASP A 2 -2.53 17.79 -9.50
C ASP A 2 -2.21 16.60 -8.57
N LYS A 3 -1.62 16.87 -7.41
CA LYS A 3 -1.41 15.86 -6.37
C LYS A 3 -2.47 16.01 -5.28
N GLU A 4 -2.85 14.90 -4.65
CA GLU A 4 -3.72 14.87 -3.47
C GLU A 4 -3.08 14.01 -2.37
N ILE A 5 -3.43 14.29 -1.11
CA ILE A 5 -3.04 13.44 0.02
C ILE A 5 -4.09 12.34 0.14
N TYR A 6 -3.64 11.09 0.06
CA TYR A 6 -4.42 9.91 0.38
C TYR A 6 -4.05 9.42 1.77
N SER A 7 -4.88 9.79 2.74
CA SER A 7 -4.74 9.35 4.14
C SER A 7 -5.41 7.99 4.34
N ILE A 8 -4.66 7.01 4.83
CA ILE A 8 -5.14 5.66 5.13
C ILE A 8 -4.60 5.19 6.47
N GLU A 9 -5.49 5.00 7.45
CA GLU A 9 -5.15 4.49 8.79
C GLU A 9 -3.98 5.24 9.47
N GLY A 10 -3.94 6.56 9.33
CA GLY A 10 -2.88 7.42 9.90
C GLY A 10 -1.62 7.56 9.04
N ILE A 11 -1.59 6.92 7.86
CA ILE A 11 -0.51 7.04 6.88
C ILE A 11 -0.94 8.00 5.77
N ASP A 12 -0.22 9.11 5.63
CA ASP A 12 -0.40 10.07 4.54
C ASP A 12 0.48 9.72 3.34
N ILE A 13 -0.13 9.61 2.17
CA ILE A 13 0.53 9.26 0.91
C ILE A 13 0.20 10.32 -0.15
N GLU A 14 1.21 10.99 -0.68
CA GLU A 14 1.03 11.85 -1.87
C GLU A 14 0.73 10.98 -3.09
N VAL A 15 -0.45 11.12 -3.68
CA VAL A 15 -0.85 10.44 -4.90
C VAL A 15 -1.21 11.42 -5.99
N GLU A 16 -1.07 11.03 -7.24
CA GLU A 16 -1.60 11.83 -8.36
C GLU A 16 -3.13 11.81 -8.34
N LYS A 17 -3.73 12.99 -8.49
CA LYS A 17 -5.18 13.15 -8.59
C LYS A 17 -5.64 12.41 -9.83
N THR A 18 -6.49 11.41 -9.60
CA THR A 18 -6.93 10.47 -10.62
C THR A 18 -8.45 10.49 -10.71
N ASP A 19 -8.98 10.34 -11.93
CA ASP A 19 -10.42 10.22 -12.14
C ASP A 19 -10.91 8.90 -11.52
N LYS A 20 -11.88 9.00 -10.60
CA LYS A 20 -12.42 7.84 -9.88
C LYS A 20 -13.21 6.89 -10.79
N THR A 21 -13.59 7.34 -11.99
CA THR A 21 -14.31 6.52 -12.98
C THR A 21 -13.38 5.65 -13.83
N ASP A 22 -12.08 5.94 -13.84
CA ASP A 22 -11.06 5.13 -14.51
C ASP A 22 -10.55 4.02 -13.57
N ALA A 23 -11.00 2.79 -13.84
CA ALA A 23 -10.61 1.61 -13.08
C ALA A 23 -9.09 1.33 -13.11
N ASP A 24 -8.40 1.67 -14.19
CA ASP A 24 -6.95 1.50 -14.30
C ASP A 24 -6.22 2.59 -13.49
N ALA A 25 -6.74 3.81 -13.45
CA ALA A 25 -6.25 4.86 -12.58
C ALA A 25 -6.36 4.49 -11.10
N VAL A 26 -7.52 3.97 -10.68
CA VAL A 26 -7.72 3.46 -9.31
C VAL A 26 -6.72 2.35 -9.00
N ARG A 27 -6.51 1.42 -9.93
CA ARG A 27 -5.54 0.32 -9.75
C ARG A 27 -4.11 0.82 -9.57
N ARG A 28 -3.67 1.78 -10.38
CA ARG A 28 -2.34 2.41 -10.26
C ARG A 28 -2.17 3.12 -8.92
N LYS A 29 -3.18 3.87 -8.48
CA LYS A 29 -3.19 4.53 -7.16
C LYS A 29 -3.04 3.53 -6.02
N MET A 30 -3.79 2.43 -6.05
CA MET A 30 -3.72 1.38 -5.03
C MET A 30 -2.36 0.67 -5.00
N ALA A 31 -1.80 0.35 -6.17
CA ALA A 31 -0.47 -0.25 -6.28
C ALA A 31 0.62 0.68 -5.72
N TYR A 32 0.53 1.97 -6.01
CA TYR A 32 1.43 2.99 -5.47
C TYR A 32 1.28 3.11 -3.95
N ALA A 33 0.05 3.21 -3.43
CA ALA A 33 -0.20 3.29 -2.00
C ALA A 33 0.40 2.09 -1.24
N PHE A 34 0.23 0.88 -1.78
CA PHE A 34 0.82 -0.34 -1.21
C PHE A 34 2.35 -0.29 -1.14
N LYS A 35 2.98 0.14 -2.23
CA LYS A 35 4.44 0.32 -2.30
C LYS A 35 4.93 1.33 -1.26
N MET A 36 4.19 2.42 -1.05
CA MET A 36 4.53 3.45 -0.07
C MET A 36 4.36 2.94 1.37
N ILE A 37 3.31 2.19 1.67
CA ILE A 37 3.13 1.55 2.99
C ILE A 37 4.30 0.60 3.30
N ARG A 38 4.75 -0.21 2.33
CA ARG A 38 5.95 -1.05 2.52
C ARG A 38 7.21 -0.20 2.73
N ALA A 39 7.41 0.85 1.94
CA ALA A 39 8.58 1.72 2.11
C ALA A 39 8.60 2.35 3.51
N GLN A 40 7.42 2.72 4.01
CA GLN A 40 7.26 3.23 5.36
C GLN A 40 7.56 2.21 6.46
N SER A 41 7.36 0.92 6.22
CA SER A 41 7.72 -0.13 7.18
C SER A 41 9.22 -0.41 7.23
N GLY A 42 10.04 0.22 6.38
CA GLY A 42 11.49 -0.03 6.29
C GLY A 42 11.88 -1.38 5.69
N MET A 43 10.91 -2.24 5.36
CA MET A 43 11.17 -3.60 4.91
C MET A 43 11.42 -3.67 3.40
N ASN A 44 12.35 -4.54 3.02
CA ASN A 44 12.42 -4.98 1.64
C ASN A 44 11.20 -5.87 1.30
N ARG A 45 11.02 -6.16 0.01
CA ARG A 45 9.89 -6.95 -0.50
C ARG A 45 9.77 -8.34 0.13
N LYS A 46 10.91 -9.02 0.33
CA LYS A 46 10.95 -10.39 0.85
C LYS A 46 10.46 -10.39 2.30
N ASP A 47 11.04 -9.52 3.12
CA ASP A 47 10.72 -9.43 4.54
C ASP A 47 9.28 -8.96 4.76
N PHE A 48 8.82 -7.98 3.98
CA PHE A 48 7.43 -7.51 4.05
C PHE A 48 6.42 -8.59 3.70
N SER A 49 6.69 -9.38 2.65
CA SER A 49 5.80 -10.49 2.28
C SER A 49 5.75 -11.58 3.35
N ALA A 50 6.89 -11.91 3.95
CA ALA A 50 6.99 -12.89 5.03
C ALA A 50 6.27 -12.39 6.30
N TRP A 51 6.48 -11.12 6.66
CA TRP A 51 5.83 -10.47 7.80
C TRP A 51 4.32 -10.34 7.66
N LEU A 52 3.81 -10.15 6.44
CA LEU A 52 2.39 -10.20 6.13
C LEU A 52 1.81 -11.62 6.06
N GLY A 53 2.65 -12.65 5.98
CA GLY A 53 2.21 -14.04 5.78
C GLY A 53 1.59 -14.27 4.40
N ILE A 54 1.98 -13.50 3.38
CA ILE A 54 1.48 -13.63 2.01
C ILE A 54 2.57 -14.15 1.06
N PRO A 55 2.21 -14.87 -0.01
CA PRO A 55 3.18 -15.26 -1.02
C PRO A 55 3.89 -14.03 -1.61
N TYR A 56 5.22 -14.12 -1.79
CA TYR A 56 6.02 -13.04 -2.40
C TYR A 56 5.45 -12.58 -3.74
N ARG A 57 4.95 -13.53 -4.56
CA ARG A 57 4.31 -13.22 -5.85
C ARG A 57 3.04 -12.39 -5.69
N THR A 58 2.23 -12.62 -4.66
CA THR A 58 1.03 -11.80 -4.40
C THR A 58 1.40 -10.36 -4.12
N MET A 59 2.39 -10.14 -3.24
CA MET A 59 2.91 -8.80 -2.93
C MET A 59 3.46 -8.12 -4.20
N GLN A 60 4.22 -8.85 -5.03
CA GLN A 60 4.77 -8.32 -6.27
C GLN A 60 3.68 -7.91 -7.27
N GLU A 61 2.66 -8.77 -7.46
CA GLU A 61 1.55 -8.49 -8.38
C GLU A 61 0.68 -7.30 -7.91
N TRP A 62 0.59 -7.06 -6.60
CA TRP A 62 -0.04 -5.87 -6.02
C TRP A 62 0.78 -4.61 -6.25
N GLU A 63 2.09 -4.62 -6.00
CA GLU A 63 2.96 -3.46 -6.29
C GLU A 63 3.01 -3.10 -7.78
N LEU A 64 2.92 -4.10 -8.66
CA LEU A 64 2.90 -3.88 -10.12
C LEU A 64 1.51 -3.50 -10.64
N GLY A 65 0.46 -3.53 -9.81
CA GLY A 65 -0.92 -3.28 -10.24
C GLY A 65 -1.44 -4.31 -11.25
N ARG A 66 -0.87 -5.52 -11.30
CA ARG A 66 -1.34 -6.60 -12.17
C ARG A 66 -2.55 -7.30 -11.59
N ARG A 67 -2.60 -7.42 -10.25
CA ARG A 67 -3.76 -7.89 -9.49
C ARG A 67 -4.34 -6.74 -8.68
N ALA A 68 -5.63 -6.49 -8.82
CA ALA A 68 -6.34 -5.54 -7.97
C ALA A 68 -6.39 -6.10 -6.54
N MET A 69 -5.77 -5.39 -5.60
CA MET A 69 -5.91 -5.66 -4.17
C MET A 69 -7.24 -5.08 -3.69
N PRO A 70 -8.03 -5.82 -2.89
CA PRO A 70 -9.22 -5.26 -2.27
C PRO A 70 -8.85 -4.10 -1.33
N GLU A 71 -9.64 -3.03 -1.34
CA GLU A 71 -9.32 -1.81 -0.58
C GLU A 71 -9.20 -2.06 0.92
N TYR A 72 -10.08 -2.90 1.49
CA TYR A 72 -10.02 -3.24 2.91
C TYR A 72 -8.70 -3.94 3.30
N VAL A 73 -8.09 -4.70 2.38
CA VAL A 73 -6.79 -5.36 2.64
C VAL A 73 -5.69 -4.31 2.74
N LEU A 74 -5.70 -3.30 1.87
CA LEU A 74 -4.76 -2.19 1.94
C LEU A 74 -4.89 -1.45 3.28
N ARG A 75 -6.12 -1.19 3.74
CA ARG A 75 -6.39 -0.56 5.04
C ARG A 75 -5.85 -1.41 6.19
N LEU A 76 -6.13 -2.71 6.21
CA LEU A 76 -5.60 -3.60 7.26
C LEU A 76 -4.07 -3.63 7.30
N ILE A 77 -3.41 -3.59 6.14
CA ILE A 77 -1.95 -3.55 6.05
C ILE A 77 -1.42 -2.20 6.54
N ALA A 78 -2.04 -1.08 6.14
CA ALA A 78 -1.70 0.26 6.62
C ALA A 78 -1.81 0.36 8.14
N TYR A 79 -2.95 -0.08 8.70
CA TYR A 79 -3.19 -0.14 10.14
C TYR A 79 -2.13 -0.97 10.86
N LYS A 80 -1.82 -2.17 10.35
CA LYS A 80 -0.79 -3.04 10.95
C LYS A 80 0.58 -2.35 10.97
N VAL A 81 0.99 -1.71 9.88
CA VAL A 81 2.26 -0.98 9.82
C VAL A 81 2.28 0.18 10.80
N GLN A 82 1.22 0.98 10.85
CA GLN A 82 1.12 2.11 11.76
C GLN A 82 1.21 1.65 13.23
N MET A 83 0.50 0.58 13.59
CA MET A 83 0.50 0.07 14.96
C MET A 83 1.84 -0.51 15.39
N GLU A 84 2.53 -1.22 14.50
CA GLU A 84 3.85 -1.76 14.82
C GLU A 84 4.92 -0.66 14.91
N LYS A 85 4.79 0.44 14.15
CA LYS A 85 5.60 1.64 14.35
C LYS A 85 5.38 2.29 15.71
N GLU A 86 4.12 2.48 16.10
CA GLU A 86 3.78 3.08 17.41
C GLU A 86 4.26 2.22 18.59
N ARG A 87 4.34 0.90 18.39
CA ARG A 87 4.90 -0.05 19.37
C ARG A 87 6.43 -0.10 19.36
N GLY A 88 7.11 0.47 18.37
CA GLY A 88 8.56 0.42 18.22
C GLY A 88 9.11 -0.91 17.69
N ASN A 89 8.28 -1.69 16.98
CA ASN A 89 8.65 -3.00 16.42
C ASN A 89 9.14 -2.92 14.96
N LEU A 90 9.16 -1.73 14.37
CA LEU A 90 9.57 -1.44 12.99
C LEU A 90 10.69 -0.41 12.93
#